data_AF-A0AAJ2LRF5-F1
#
_entry.id   AF-A0AAJ2LRF5-F1
#
_cell.length_a   1.000
_cell.length_b   1.000
_cell.length_c   1.000
_cell.angle_alpha   90.00
_cell.angle_beta   90.00
_cell.angle_gamma   90.00
#
_symmetry.space_group_name_H-M   'P 1'
#
loop_
_entity.id
_entity.type
_entity.pdbx_description
1 polymer ?
#
loop_
_entity_poly.entity_id
_entity_poly.type
_entity_poly.pdbx_seq_one_letter_code
_entity_poly.pdbx_strand_id
1 'polypeptide(L)'
;HLNKNGVRDLEVIGLSDFFDFPKPKSLMTELTLGATFFSGNNQDIILDFFAGSATTAHAVMDLNKEDGGNRKYICVQLPEPTDEESDAYKAGYKSIAEISKERIRRASAKIKAEAEAIEKTDLLSEDKAPLDLGFRVFKLQKSNFSVWNSTHTTDPTQIALQLEQHIDHIAPEASQQAILFELLIKSGYELTTPITTLTLADKTVYSIADNALLICLEKELTIEVMNAIAALEPSRVIVLDEGFQNND
;
A
#
# COMPACT_ATOMS: atom_id res chain seq x y z
N HIS A 1 -27.34 -10.54 17.23
CA HIS A 1 -26.14 -10.47 18.10
C HIS A 1 -24.92 -9.95 17.33
N LEU A 2 -24.55 -10.55 16.20
CA LEU A 2 -23.36 -10.14 15.43
C LEU A 2 -23.35 -8.65 15.01
N ASN A 3 -24.41 -8.13 14.42
CA ASN A 3 -24.43 -6.71 13.99
C ASN A 3 -24.30 -5.74 15.18
N LYS A 4 -25.03 -6.00 16.28
CA LYS A 4 -24.96 -5.17 17.49
C LYS A 4 -23.53 -5.08 18.05
N ASN A 5 -22.79 -6.20 18.04
CA ASN A 5 -21.40 -6.22 18.48
C ASN A 5 -20.50 -5.43 17.52
N GLY A 6 -20.71 -5.57 16.21
CA GLY A 6 -19.96 -4.78 15.21
C GLY A 6 -20.21 -3.27 15.34
N VAL A 7 -21.44 -2.84 15.58
CA VAL A 7 -21.78 -1.43 15.82
C VAL A 7 -21.11 -0.94 17.11
N ARG A 8 -21.12 -1.74 18.17
CA ARG A 8 -20.43 -1.41 19.42
C ARG A 8 -18.91 -1.26 19.23
N ASP A 9 -18.29 -2.10 18.40
CA ASP A 9 -16.88 -1.97 18.06
C ASP A 9 -16.57 -0.65 17.34
N LEU A 10 -17.51 -0.13 16.54
CA LEU A 10 -17.40 1.17 15.87
C LEU A 10 -17.70 2.34 16.82
N GLU A 11 -18.65 2.20 17.74
CA GLU A 11 -19.01 3.20 18.74
C GLU A 11 -17.79 3.57 19.60
N VAL A 12 -17.02 2.55 20.00
CA VAL A 12 -15.79 2.69 20.79
C VAL A 12 -14.71 3.54 20.10
N ILE A 13 -14.77 3.67 18.77
CA ILE A 13 -13.86 4.51 17.96
C ILE A 13 -14.59 5.68 17.26
N GLY A 14 -15.83 5.96 17.67
CA GLY A 14 -16.62 7.10 17.20
C GLY A 14 -17.00 7.04 15.72
N LEU A 15 -17.31 5.85 15.20
CA LEU A 15 -17.68 5.62 13.79
C LEU A 15 -19.01 4.85 13.62
N SER A 16 -19.76 4.63 14.70
CA SER A 16 -21.02 3.85 14.66
C SER A 16 -22.06 4.43 13.71
N ASP A 17 -22.05 5.76 13.52
CA ASP A 17 -23.06 6.48 12.73
C ASP A 17 -22.77 6.43 11.22
N PHE A 18 -21.62 5.90 10.82
CA PHE A 18 -21.16 5.93 9.42
C PHE A 18 -21.15 4.54 8.76
N PHE A 19 -21.59 3.49 9.45
CA PHE A 19 -21.59 2.14 8.89
C PHE A 19 -22.65 1.24 9.55
N ASP A 20 -23.63 0.79 8.76
CA ASP A 20 -24.83 0.12 9.28
C ASP A 20 -24.62 -1.35 9.65
N PHE A 21 -23.76 -2.05 8.89
CA PHE A 21 -23.60 -3.50 8.96
C PHE A 21 -22.15 -3.97 9.14
N PRO A 22 -21.38 -3.40 10.10
CA PRO A 22 -20.04 -3.89 10.38
C PRO A 22 -20.08 -5.33 10.89
N LYS A 23 -19.14 -6.15 10.43
CA LYS A 23 -18.87 -7.43 11.10
C LYS A 23 -18.25 -7.16 12.47
N PRO A 24 -18.56 -7.97 13.50
CA PRO A 24 -17.92 -7.84 14.81
C PRO A 24 -16.45 -8.24 14.76
N LYS A 25 -15.62 -7.50 15.48
CA LYS A 25 -14.17 -7.73 15.59
C LYS A 25 -13.86 -9.11 16.15
N SER A 26 -14.63 -9.57 17.14
CA SER A 26 -14.43 -10.88 17.78
C SER A 26 -14.51 -12.04 16.77
N LEU A 27 -15.48 -11.97 15.84
CA LEU A 27 -15.62 -12.99 14.78
C LEU A 27 -14.38 -13.00 13.88
N MET A 28 -13.91 -11.83 13.45
CA MET A 28 -12.71 -11.77 12.61
C MET A 28 -11.46 -12.21 13.35
N THR A 29 -11.38 -11.94 14.66
CA THR A 29 -10.26 -12.39 15.51
C THR A 29 -10.22 -13.91 15.59
N GLU A 30 -11.36 -14.56 15.85
CA GLU A 30 -11.47 -16.03 15.88
C GLU A 30 -11.11 -16.67 14.54
N LEU A 31 -11.60 -16.10 13.43
CA LEU A 31 -11.29 -16.59 12.08
C LEU A 31 -9.80 -16.44 11.75
N THR A 32 -9.19 -15.28 12.04
CA THR A 32 -7.75 -15.07 11.82
C THR A 32 -6.92 -16.00 12.69
N LEU A 33 -7.25 -16.13 13.97
CA LEU A 33 -6.53 -17.03 14.87
C LEU A 33 -6.60 -18.48 14.39
N GLY A 34 -7.79 -18.97 14.03
CA GLY A 34 -7.98 -20.32 13.51
C GLY A 34 -7.25 -20.57 12.19
N ALA A 35 -7.27 -19.60 11.27
CA ALA A 35 -6.60 -19.71 9.98
C ALA A 35 -5.06 -19.67 10.09
N THR A 36 -4.53 -18.99 11.10
CA THR A 36 -3.08 -18.83 11.31
C THR A 36 -2.49 -19.76 12.36
N PHE A 37 -3.32 -20.58 13.03
CA PHE A 37 -2.92 -21.40 14.17
C PHE A 37 -1.70 -22.31 13.90
N PHE A 38 -1.54 -22.81 12.66
CA PHE A 38 -0.47 -23.74 12.29
C PHE A 38 0.73 -23.09 11.59
N SER A 39 0.75 -21.76 11.39
CA SER A 39 1.86 -21.10 10.67
C SER A 39 3.16 -21.02 11.47
N GLY A 40 3.09 -21.21 12.79
CA GLY A 40 4.25 -21.34 13.68
C GLY A 40 5.02 -20.04 13.95
N ASN A 41 4.82 -18.99 13.15
CA ASN A 41 5.49 -17.70 13.29
C ASN A 41 4.55 -16.49 13.36
N ASN A 42 3.22 -16.68 13.18
CA ASN A 42 2.24 -15.60 13.15
C ASN A 42 2.63 -14.45 12.21
N GLN A 43 3.24 -14.74 11.06
CA GLN A 43 3.64 -13.74 10.04
C GLN A 43 2.77 -13.80 8.78
N ASP A 44 1.60 -14.44 8.88
CA ASP A 44 0.70 -14.64 7.75
C ASP A 44 0.16 -13.33 7.18
N ILE A 45 -0.19 -13.35 5.90
CA ILE A 45 -0.85 -12.24 5.21
C ILE A 45 -2.35 -12.54 5.13
N ILE A 46 -3.15 -11.69 5.77
CA ILE A 46 -4.61 -11.79 5.77
C ILE A 46 -5.18 -10.88 4.67
N LEU A 47 -5.76 -11.48 3.64
CA LEU A 47 -6.39 -10.75 2.53
C LEU A 47 -7.91 -10.65 2.73
N ASP A 48 -8.43 -9.43 2.69
CA ASP A 48 -9.85 -9.13 2.64
C ASP A 48 -10.13 -8.16 1.49
N PHE A 49 -10.66 -8.69 0.38
CA PHE A 49 -10.96 -7.89 -0.81
C PHE A 49 -12.38 -7.32 -0.84
N PHE A 50 -13.13 -7.47 0.27
CA PHE A 50 -14.42 -6.83 0.52
C PHE A 50 -14.39 -6.18 1.91
N ALA A 51 -13.41 -5.31 2.11
CA ALA A 51 -13.08 -4.81 3.44
C ALA A 51 -14.29 -4.20 4.16
N GLY A 52 -15.19 -3.53 3.43
CA GLY A 52 -16.35 -2.85 3.97
C GLY A 52 -15.89 -1.87 5.04
N SER A 53 -16.28 -2.10 6.29
CA SER A 53 -15.85 -1.22 7.39
C SER A 53 -14.38 -1.38 7.75
N ALA A 54 -13.66 -2.39 7.23
CA ALA A 54 -12.29 -2.79 7.60
C ALA A 54 -12.18 -3.45 9.00
N THR A 55 -13.16 -4.29 9.35
CA THR A 55 -13.11 -5.09 10.59
C THR A 55 -11.89 -6.02 10.62
N THR A 56 -11.52 -6.62 9.48
CA THR A 56 -10.39 -7.54 9.36
C THR A 56 -9.08 -6.90 9.79
N ALA A 57 -8.76 -5.71 9.28
CA ALA A 57 -7.56 -4.96 9.68
C ALA A 57 -7.53 -4.65 11.18
N HIS A 58 -8.67 -4.22 11.75
CA HIS A 58 -8.79 -3.97 13.19
C HIS A 58 -8.50 -5.25 14.00
N ALA A 59 -9.12 -6.38 13.63
CA ALA A 59 -8.92 -7.65 14.33
C ALA A 59 -7.47 -8.16 14.24
N VAL A 60 -6.82 -8.02 13.07
CA VAL A 60 -5.41 -8.42 12.90
C VAL A 60 -4.48 -7.61 13.80
N MET A 61 -4.64 -6.28 13.84
CA MET A 61 -3.83 -5.41 14.71
C MET A 61 -4.03 -5.74 16.19
N ASP A 62 -5.28 -5.99 16.61
CA ASP A 62 -5.57 -6.37 18.00
C ASP A 62 -4.99 -7.72 18.37
N LEU A 63 -5.11 -8.71 17.47
CA LEU A 63 -4.55 -10.04 17.71
C LEU A 63 -3.03 -10.00 17.85
N ASN A 64 -2.34 -9.25 16.98
CA ASN A 64 -0.88 -9.05 17.09
C ASN A 64 -0.49 -8.36 18.41
N LYS A 65 -1.28 -7.39 18.90
CA LYS A 65 -1.06 -6.77 20.23
C LYS A 65 -1.19 -7.81 21.35
N GLU A 66 -2.19 -8.68 21.25
CA GLU A 66 -2.53 -9.68 22.29
C GLU A 66 -1.49 -10.80 22.37
N ASP A 67 -1.11 -11.40 21.22
CA ASP A 67 -0.26 -12.59 21.16
C ASP A 67 1.19 -12.32 20.75
N GLY A 68 1.56 -11.06 20.50
CA GLY A 68 2.90 -10.68 20.04
C GLY A 68 3.21 -11.12 18.60
N GLY A 69 2.20 -11.51 17.82
CA GLY A 69 2.33 -11.88 16.42
C GLY A 69 2.68 -10.69 15.51
N ASN A 70 2.99 -11.00 14.26
CA ASN A 70 3.35 -10.02 13.23
C ASN A 70 2.57 -10.29 11.92
N ARG A 71 1.28 -10.60 12.05
CA ARG A 71 0.40 -10.87 10.92
C ARG A 71 0.19 -9.58 10.14
N LYS A 72 0.29 -9.65 8.82
CA LYS A 72 0.03 -8.51 7.93
C LYS A 72 -1.40 -8.60 7.40
N TYR A 73 -1.95 -7.48 6.96
CA TYR A 73 -3.25 -7.46 6.27
C TYR A 73 -3.19 -6.69 4.96
N ILE A 74 -4.01 -7.12 4.00
CA ILE A 74 -4.30 -6.42 2.77
C ILE A 74 -5.82 -6.28 2.68
N CYS A 75 -6.31 -5.05 2.78
CA CYS A 75 -7.73 -4.74 2.63
C CYS A 75 -7.96 -4.01 1.30
N VAL A 76 -8.85 -4.54 0.46
CA VAL A 76 -9.30 -3.89 -0.77
C VAL A 76 -10.73 -3.41 -0.59
N GLN A 77 -10.98 -2.15 -0.93
CA GLN A 77 -12.30 -1.54 -0.87
C GLN A 77 -12.53 -0.70 -2.12
N LEU A 78 -13.64 -0.95 -2.81
CA LEU A 78 -14.11 -0.10 -3.90
C LEU A 78 -14.42 1.31 -3.34
N PRO A 79 -14.02 2.40 -4.01
CA PRO A 79 -14.39 3.76 -3.61
C PRO A 79 -15.85 4.06 -4.00
N GLU A 80 -16.77 3.22 -3.52
CA GLU A 80 -18.21 3.40 -3.69
C GLU A 80 -18.64 4.71 -3.01
N PRO A 81 -19.30 5.64 -3.74
CA PRO A 81 -19.77 6.89 -3.16
C PRO A 81 -20.77 6.63 -2.02
N THR A 82 -20.66 7.40 -0.94
CA THR A 82 -21.70 7.42 0.08
C THR A 82 -22.89 8.24 -0.41
N ASP A 83 -24.09 7.93 0.08
CA ASP A 83 -25.29 8.75 -0.17
C ASP A 83 -25.06 10.18 0.32
N GLU A 84 -25.35 11.20 -0.49
CA GLU A 84 -25.15 12.61 -0.17
C GLU A 84 -25.96 13.06 1.06
N GLU A 85 -27.07 12.37 1.34
CA GLU A 85 -27.90 12.62 2.52
C GLU A 85 -27.46 11.85 3.77
N SER A 86 -26.51 10.92 3.65
CA SER A 86 -26.00 10.15 4.78
C SER A 86 -25.17 11.01 5.74
N ASP A 87 -25.16 10.61 7.02
CA ASP A 87 -24.29 11.23 8.03
C ASP A 87 -22.81 11.09 7.69
N ALA A 88 -22.43 10.00 6.99
CA ALA A 88 -21.07 9.80 6.52
C ALA A 88 -20.63 10.87 5.50
N TYR A 89 -21.48 11.16 4.52
CA TYR A 89 -21.19 12.21 3.53
C TYR A 89 -21.14 13.59 4.17
N LYS A 90 -22.09 13.90 5.07
CA LYS A 90 -22.13 15.15 5.85
C LYS A 90 -20.90 15.32 6.75
N ALA A 91 -20.33 14.22 7.24
CA ALA A 91 -19.07 14.20 7.99
C ALA A 91 -17.81 14.27 7.11
N GLY A 92 -17.96 14.32 5.79
CA GLY A 92 -16.87 14.48 4.82
C GLY A 92 -16.31 13.17 4.26
N TYR A 93 -16.89 12.02 4.59
CA TYR A 93 -16.53 10.74 3.97
C TYR A 93 -17.34 10.56 2.70
N LYS A 94 -16.75 10.85 1.55
CA LYS A 94 -17.39 10.78 0.23
C LYS A 94 -17.50 9.37 -0.31
N SER A 95 -16.76 8.42 0.24
CA SER A 95 -16.79 7.02 -0.18
C SER A 95 -16.63 6.05 0.98
N ILE A 96 -17.13 4.82 0.81
CA ILE A 96 -16.98 3.74 1.79
C ILE A 96 -15.49 3.52 2.12
N ALA A 97 -14.61 3.57 1.12
CA ALA A 97 -13.16 3.46 1.31
C ALA A 97 -12.57 4.51 2.27
N GLU A 98 -13.16 5.70 2.37
CA GLU A 98 -12.73 6.72 3.33
C GLU A 98 -13.08 6.34 4.75
N ILE A 99 -14.26 5.78 4.95
CA ILE A 99 -14.71 5.26 6.25
C ILE A 99 -13.85 4.06 6.66
N SER A 100 -13.54 3.14 5.73
CA SER A 100 -12.62 2.01 5.96
C SER A 100 -11.25 2.48 6.43
N LYS A 101 -10.63 3.44 5.71
CA LYS A 101 -9.33 4.02 6.09
C LYS A 101 -9.39 4.66 7.46
N GLU A 102 -10.47 5.38 7.75
CA GLU A 102 -10.64 6.06 9.03
C GLU A 102 -10.82 5.07 10.18
N ARG A 103 -11.57 3.98 10.00
CA ARG A 103 -11.64 2.89 10.98
C ARG A 103 -10.25 2.34 11.28
N ILE A 104 -9.44 2.07 10.25
CA ILE A 104 -8.07 1.57 10.43
C ILE A 104 -7.27 2.57 11.26
N ARG A 105 -7.25 3.87 10.91
CA ARG A 105 -6.50 4.89 11.67
C ARG A 105 -6.91 4.97 13.14
N ARG A 106 -8.20 5.02 13.42
CA ARG A 106 -8.71 5.15 14.79
C ARG A 106 -8.48 3.88 15.60
N ALA A 107 -8.63 2.71 14.97
CA ALA A 107 -8.27 1.45 15.58
C ALA A 107 -6.77 1.42 15.92
N SER A 108 -5.88 1.71 14.97
CA SER A 108 -4.43 1.79 15.20
C SER A 108 -4.09 2.73 16.37
N ALA A 109 -4.66 3.93 16.40
CA ALA A 109 -4.40 4.90 17.47
C ALA A 109 -4.86 4.40 18.85
N LYS A 110 -6.03 3.76 18.92
CA LYS A 110 -6.56 3.19 20.15
C LYS A 110 -5.72 2.01 20.64
N ILE A 111 -5.37 1.09 19.75
CA ILE A 111 -4.53 -0.09 20.04
C ILE A 111 -3.16 0.35 20.55
N LYS A 112 -2.58 1.39 19.94
CA LYS A 112 -1.33 2.01 20.39
C LYS A 112 -1.45 2.55 21.81
N ALA A 113 -2.49 3.33 22.10
CA ALA A 113 -2.71 3.90 23.43
C ALA A 113 -2.94 2.82 24.50
N GLU A 114 -3.64 1.73 24.15
CA GLU A 114 -3.82 0.57 25.03
C GLU A 114 -2.50 -0.16 25.30
N ALA A 115 -1.66 -0.37 24.28
CA ALA A 115 -0.35 -0.99 24.43
C ALA A 115 0.57 -0.15 25.35
N GLU A 116 0.66 1.16 25.11
CA GLU A 116 1.46 2.09 25.93
C GLU A 116 0.96 2.17 27.39
N ALA A 117 -0.35 1.99 27.62
CA ALA A 117 -0.90 1.96 28.97
C ALA A 117 -0.52 0.68 29.73
N ILE A 118 -0.47 -0.47 29.02
CA ILE A 118 -0.06 -1.76 29.60
C ILE A 118 1.43 -1.73 29.98
N GLU A 119 2.29 -1.28 29.07
CA GLU A 119 3.75 -1.17 29.31
C GLU A 119 4.11 -0.30 30.52
N LYS A 120 3.34 0.76 30.80
CA LYS A 120 3.54 1.62 31.98
C LYS A 120 3.20 0.92 33.30
N THR A 121 2.34 -0.10 33.25
CA THR A 121 1.87 -0.83 34.43
C THR A 121 2.60 -2.15 34.64
N ASP A 122 3.12 -2.75 33.58
CA ASP A 122 3.80 -4.03 33.59
C ASP A 122 5.32 -3.85 33.46
N LEU A 123 5.99 -3.65 34.60
CA LEU A 123 7.45 -3.50 34.70
C LEU A 123 8.24 -4.77 34.32
N LEU A 124 7.58 -5.85 33.89
CA LEU A 124 8.19 -7.14 33.58
C LEU A 124 8.10 -7.52 32.08
N SER A 125 7.55 -6.66 31.22
CA SER A 125 7.40 -6.95 29.79
C SER A 125 8.62 -6.54 28.97
N GLU A 126 9.74 -7.28 29.06
CA GLU A 126 10.97 -6.94 28.33
C GLU A 126 11.07 -7.51 26.90
N ASP A 127 10.17 -8.41 26.47
CA ASP A 127 10.34 -9.16 25.20
C ASP A 127 9.14 -9.09 24.23
N LYS A 128 8.41 -7.97 24.15
CA LYS A 128 7.39 -7.81 23.09
C LYS A 128 8.02 -7.24 21.82
N ALA A 129 7.86 -7.96 20.71
CA ALA A 129 8.22 -7.46 19.39
C ALA A 129 7.50 -6.12 19.11
N PRO A 130 8.14 -5.19 18.39
CA PRO A 130 7.54 -3.90 18.08
C PRO A 130 6.24 -4.10 17.29
N LEU A 131 5.15 -3.53 17.81
CA LEU A 131 3.82 -3.64 17.23
C LEU A 131 3.69 -2.74 16.00
N ASP A 132 3.61 -3.33 14.81
CA ASP A 132 3.33 -2.60 13.56
C ASP A 132 1.84 -2.31 13.43
N LEU A 133 1.48 -1.02 13.55
CA LEU A 133 0.13 -0.50 13.38
C LEU A 133 0.02 0.41 12.15
N GLY A 134 1.10 0.51 11.37
CA GLY A 134 1.18 1.31 10.17
C GLY A 134 0.44 0.66 9.02
N PHE A 135 0.00 1.48 8.07
CA PHE A 135 -0.52 0.98 6.81
C PHE A 135 -0.26 1.98 5.69
N ARG A 136 -0.14 1.47 4.47
CA ARG A 136 -0.05 2.26 3.24
C ARG A 136 -1.38 2.19 2.51
N VAL A 137 -1.73 3.27 1.81
CA VAL A 137 -2.94 3.35 0.99
C VAL A 137 -2.54 3.48 -0.46
N PHE A 138 -2.99 2.54 -1.28
CA PHE A 138 -2.80 2.58 -2.72
C PHE A 138 -4.16 2.77 -3.40
N LYS A 139 -4.12 3.39 -4.58
CA LYS A 139 -5.30 3.55 -5.46
C LYS A 139 -4.95 2.97 -6.82
N LEU A 140 -5.92 2.31 -7.44
CA LEU A 140 -5.78 1.90 -8.82
C LEU A 140 -5.91 3.11 -9.73
N GLN A 141 -5.03 3.16 -10.72
CA GLN A 141 -5.04 4.13 -11.81
C GLN A 141 -4.68 3.39 -13.09
N LYS A 142 -4.83 4.07 -14.24
CA LYS A 142 -4.31 3.54 -15.50
C LYS A 142 -2.79 3.40 -15.40
N SER A 143 -2.22 2.49 -16.19
CA SER A 143 -0.77 2.30 -16.26
C SER A 143 -0.09 3.63 -16.63
N ASN A 144 1.03 3.92 -15.98
CA ASN A 144 1.87 5.08 -16.32
C ASN A 144 2.64 4.86 -17.61
N PHE A 145 2.63 3.64 -18.15
CA PHE A 145 3.28 3.28 -19.40
C PHE A 145 2.25 3.12 -20.51
N SER A 146 2.56 3.66 -21.68
CA SER A 146 1.79 3.46 -22.90
C SER A 146 1.76 1.96 -23.23
N VAL A 147 0.59 1.33 -23.09
CA VAL A 147 0.41 -0.08 -23.45
C VAL A 147 0.26 -0.16 -24.96
N TRP A 148 1.15 -0.90 -25.63
CA TRP A 148 1.02 -1.17 -27.07
C TRP A 148 -0.37 -1.75 -27.36
N ASN A 149 -1.19 -1.00 -28.08
CA ASN A 149 -2.49 -1.46 -28.47
C ASN A 149 -2.39 -2.32 -29.72
N SER A 150 -2.32 -3.64 -29.54
CA SER A 150 -2.24 -4.61 -30.65
C SER A 150 -3.54 -4.77 -31.43
N THR A 151 -4.57 -3.95 -31.19
CA THR A 151 -5.73 -3.91 -32.08
C THR A 151 -5.27 -3.45 -33.45
N HIS A 152 -5.26 -4.37 -34.42
CA HIS A 152 -4.91 -4.09 -35.80
C HIS A 152 -5.85 -3.03 -36.39
N THR A 153 -5.40 -1.78 -36.39
CA THR A 153 -5.95 -0.73 -37.23
C THR A 153 -5.20 -0.72 -38.55
N THR A 154 -5.92 -0.63 -39.66
CA THR A 154 -5.34 -0.50 -41.01
C THR A 154 -5.22 0.96 -41.45
N ASP A 155 -5.64 1.91 -40.61
CA ASP A 155 -5.51 3.35 -40.89
C ASP A 155 -4.07 3.83 -40.65
N PRO A 156 -3.34 4.27 -41.70
CA PRO A 156 -1.98 4.78 -41.57
C PRO A 156 -1.83 5.93 -40.57
N THR A 157 -2.87 6.75 -40.39
CA THR A 157 -2.86 7.91 -39.49
C THR A 157 -2.84 7.47 -38.03
N GLN A 158 -3.61 6.44 -37.70
CA GLN A 158 -3.66 5.86 -36.35
C GLN A 158 -2.37 5.08 -36.04
N ILE A 159 -1.78 4.42 -37.03
CA ILE A 159 -0.48 3.75 -36.88
C ILE A 159 0.63 4.77 -36.61
N ALA A 160 0.67 5.88 -37.37
CA ALA A 160 1.65 6.95 -37.15
C ALA A 160 1.52 7.56 -35.76
N LEU A 161 0.29 7.86 -35.32
CA LEU A 161 0.03 8.37 -33.97
C LEU A 161 0.45 7.37 -32.88
N GLN A 162 0.20 6.06 -33.07
CA GLN A 162 0.66 5.03 -32.15
C GLN A 162 2.18 4.93 -32.09
N LEU A 163 2.88 5.09 -33.22
CA LEU A 163 4.34 5.10 -33.27
C LEU A 163 4.91 6.33 -32.54
N GLU A 164 4.32 7.51 -32.73
CA GLU A 164 4.72 8.73 -31.99
C GLU A 164 4.48 8.59 -30.48
N GLN A 165 3.35 7.99 -30.06
CA GLN A 165 3.06 7.69 -28.65
C GLN A 165 3.99 6.63 -28.02
N HIS A 166 4.79 5.92 -28.83
CA HIS A 166 5.82 5.01 -28.34
C HIS A 166 7.20 5.67 -28.22
N ILE A 167 7.39 6.86 -28.79
CA ILE A 167 8.59 7.67 -28.52
C ILE A 167 8.55 8.09 -27.05
N ASP A 168 7.41 8.64 -26.61
CA ASP A 168 7.16 8.97 -25.19
C ASP A 168 6.28 7.89 -24.53
N HIS A 169 6.92 6.82 -24.07
CA HIS A 169 6.24 5.68 -23.45
C HIS A 169 5.70 5.96 -22.03
N ILE A 170 5.86 7.18 -21.51
CA ILE A 170 5.43 7.59 -20.17
C ILE A 170 4.24 8.54 -20.29
N ALA A 171 3.18 8.27 -19.54
CA ALA A 171 2.01 9.15 -19.50
C ALA A 171 2.40 10.54 -18.95
N PRO A 172 1.94 11.65 -19.56
CA PRO A 172 2.34 13.00 -19.16
C PRO A 172 1.91 13.38 -17.74
N GLU A 173 0.86 12.75 -17.21
CA GLU A 173 0.37 12.90 -15.83
C GLU A 173 1.11 12.01 -14.81
N ALA A 174 2.03 11.15 -15.26
CA ALA A 174 2.68 10.17 -14.39
C ALA A 174 3.66 10.85 -13.41
N SER A 175 3.38 10.72 -12.12
CA SER A 175 4.34 11.10 -11.08
C SER A 175 5.48 10.07 -10.98
N GLN A 176 6.69 10.52 -10.63
CA GLN A 176 7.82 9.61 -10.41
C GLN A 176 7.49 8.51 -9.38
N GLN A 177 6.76 8.85 -8.32
CA GLN A 177 6.34 7.87 -7.31
C GLN A 177 5.38 6.82 -7.90
N ALA A 178 4.45 7.21 -8.77
CA ALA A 178 3.53 6.27 -9.42
C ALA A 178 4.29 5.29 -10.34
N ILE A 179 5.23 5.81 -11.13
CA ILE A 179 6.12 5.00 -11.98
C ILE A 179 6.95 4.04 -11.13
N LEU A 180 7.55 4.54 -10.05
CA LEU A 180 8.36 3.76 -9.13
C LEU A 180 7.59 2.55 -8.57
N PHE A 181 6.39 2.76 -8.04
CA PHE A 181 5.57 1.68 -7.48
C PHE A 181 5.05 0.71 -8.56
N GLU A 182 4.75 1.21 -9.77
CA GLU A 182 4.39 0.33 -10.88
C GLU A 182 5.57 -0.55 -11.31
N LEU A 183 6.77 0.00 -11.44
CA LEU A 183 8.00 -0.74 -11.74
C LEU A 183 8.37 -1.74 -10.64
N LEU A 184 8.19 -1.35 -9.38
CA LEU A 184 8.43 -2.21 -8.22
C LEU A 184 7.58 -3.48 -8.29
N ILE A 185 6.26 -3.33 -8.48
CA ILE A 185 5.32 -4.46 -8.58
C ILE A 185 5.63 -5.31 -9.82
N LYS A 186 5.85 -4.68 -10.99
CA LYS A 186 6.20 -5.40 -12.23
C LYS A 186 7.51 -6.17 -12.12
N SER A 187 8.43 -5.71 -11.28
CA SER A 187 9.71 -6.37 -11.00
C SER A 187 9.60 -7.49 -9.96
N GLY A 188 8.40 -7.76 -9.42
CA GLY A 188 8.14 -8.84 -8.48
C GLY A 188 8.42 -8.52 -7.01
N TYR A 189 8.66 -7.25 -6.66
CA TYR A 189 8.87 -6.84 -5.28
C TYR A 189 7.56 -6.56 -4.56
N GLU A 190 7.51 -6.89 -3.27
CA GLU A 190 6.37 -6.61 -2.42
C GLU A 190 6.23 -5.11 -2.14
N LEU A 191 5.00 -4.65 -1.88
CA LEU A 191 4.70 -3.27 -1.48
C LEU A 191 5.29 -2.87 -0.11
N THR A 192 5.74 -3.85 0.68
CA THR A 192 6.39 -3.65 1.99
C THR A 192 7.90 -3.56 1.90
N THR A 193 8.49 -3.84 0.72
CA THR A 193 9.94 -3.77 0.51
C THR A 193 10.46 -2.37 0.86
N PRO A 194 11.54 -2.26 1.66
CA PRO A 194 12.18 -0.98 1.94
C PRO A 194 12.65 -0.31 0.65
N ILE A 195 12.40 1.00 0.56
CA ILE A 195 12.85 1.86 -0.54
C ILE A 195 13.64 3.00 0.10
N THR A 196 14.89 3.16 -0.33
CA THR A 196 15.78 4.22 0.12
C THR A 196 16.06 5.17 -1.04
N THR A 197 15.87 6.47 -0.83
CA THR A 197 16.26 7.48 -1.80
C THR A 197 17.73 7.84 -1.62
N LEU A 198 18.51 7.66 -2.68
CA LEU A 198 19.92 8.02 -2.77
C LEU A 198 20.09 9.24 -3.67
N THR A 199 21.07 10.08 -3.35
CA THR A 199 21.52 11.16 -4.21
C THR A 199 22.89 10.78 -4.77
N LEU A 200 22.96 10.47 -6.07
CA LEU A 200 24.19 10.08 -6.76
C LEU A 200 24.46 11.11 -7.86
N ALA A 201 25.59 11.82 -7.78
CA ALA A 201 25.98 12.88 -8.73
C ALA A 201 24.82 13.84 -9.05
N ASP A 202 24.21 14.40 -7.99
CA ASP A 202 23.07 15.34 -8.03
C ASP A 202 21.78 14.80 -8.66
N LYS A 203 21.68 13.49 -8.87
CA LYS A 203 20.50 12.79 -9.40
C LYS A 203 19.85 11.89 -8.36
N THR A 204 18.53 11.74 -8.47
CA THR A 204 17.74 10.91 -7.56
C THR A 204 17.71 9.46 -8.02
N VAL A 205 18.20 8.55 -7.17
CA VAL A 205 18.18 7.10 -7.43
C VAL A 205 17.46 6.40 -6.29
N TYR A 206 16.49 5.55 -6.62
CA TYR A 206 15.78 4.74 -5.64
C TYR A 206 16.45 3.39 -5.51
N SER A 207 16.83 3.02 -4.29
CA SER A 207 17.36 1.70 -3.94
C SER A 207 16.30 0.84 -3.29
N ILE A 208 16.14 -0.38 -3.81
CA ILE A 208 15.15 -1.36 -3.39
C ILE A 208 15.88 -2.61 -2.90
N ALA A 209 15.46 -3.13 -1.75
CA ALA A 209 16.01 -4.35 -1.12
C ALA A 209 17.54 -4.32 -1.02
N ASP A 210 18.07 -3.33 -0.30
CA ASP A 210 19.50 -3.17 -0.02
C ASP A 210 20.38 -3.18 -1.29
N ASN A 211 20.05 -2.30 -2.24
CA ASN A 211 20.71 -2.13 -3.54
C ASN A 211 20.54 -3.29 -4.54
N ALA A 212 19.69 -4.29 -4.27
CA ALA A 212 19.42 -5.36 -5.24
C ALA A 212 18.82 -4.81 -6.55
N LEU A 213 17.93 -3.82 -6.46
CA LEU A 213 17.37 -3.09 -7.60
C LEU A 213 17.57 -1.59 -7.41
N LEU A 214 18.18 -0.94 -8.40
CA LEU A 214 18.27 0.52 -8.48
C LEU A 214 17.35 1.04 -9.60
N ILE A 215 16.54 2.05 -9.30
CA ILE A 215 15.66 2.71 -10.27
C ILE A 215 16.05 4.20 -10.34
N CYS A 216 16.43 4.67 -11.53
CA CYS A 216 16.67 6.07 -11.79
C CYS A 216 15.64 6.60 -12.80
N LEU A 217 14.85 7.59 -12.38
CA LEU A 217 13.75 8.17 -13.18
C LEU A 217 14.09 9.58 -13.68
N GLU A 218 15.38 9.88 -13.78
CA GLU A 218 15.89 11.17 -14.26
C GLU A 218 15.95 11.18 -15.79
N LYS A 219 15.62 12.33 -16.39
CA LYS A 219 15.62 12.52 -17.85
C LYS A 219 17.01 12.73 -18.45
N GLU A 220 18.02 12.92 -17.62
CA GLU A 220 19.39 13.13 -18.06
C GLU A 220 20.33 12.30 -17.19
N LEU A 221 20.97 11.31 -17.80
CA LEU A 221 21.94 10.43 -17.14
C LEU A 221 23.35 10.82 -17.58
N THR A 222 24.18 11.20 -16.62
CA THR A 222 25.61 11.42 -16.86
C THR A 222 26.40 10.13 -16.61
N ILE A 223 27.58 10.03 -17.23
CA ILE A 223 28.52 8.91 -16.98
C ILE A 223 28.88 8.82 -15.48
N GLU A 224 28.93 9.95 -14.79
CA GLU A 224 29.21 10.00 -13.35
C GLU A 224 28.12 9.29 -12.53
N VAL A 225 26.85 9.50 -12.86
CA VAL A 225 25.72 8.80 -12.24
C VAL A 225 25.81 7.30 -12.51
N MET A 226 26.09 6.91 -13.77
CA MET A 226 26.20 5.50 -14.15
C MET A 226 27.36 4.79 -13.43
N ASN A 227 28.50 5.45 -13.29
CA ASN A 227 29.64 4.94 -12.52
C ASN A 227 29.30 4.82 -11.03
N ALA A 228 28.58 5.80 -10.47
CA ALA A 228 28.14 5.75 -9.08
C ALA A 228 27.13 4.61 -8.82
N ILE A 229 26.21 4.37 -9.77
CA ILE A 229 25.29 3.24 -9.74
C ILE A 229 26.06 1.92 -9.81
N ALA A 230 27.03 1.80 -10.73
CA ALA A 230 27.84 0.59 -10.89
C ALA A 230 28.67 0.26 -9.64
N ALA A 231 29.18 1.29 -8.94
CA ALA A 231 29.94 1.12 -7.70
C ALA A 231 29.14 0.54 -6.54
N LEU A 232 27.80 0.57 -6.61
CA LEU A 232 26.91 -0.07 -5.62
C LEU A 232 26.66 -1.56 -5.91
N GLU A 233 27.21 -2.09 -6.99
CA GLU A 233 27.10 -3.50 -7.42
C GLU A 233 25.66 -4.05 -7.41
N PRO A 234 24.69 -3.35 -8.03
CA PRO A 234 23.29 -3.79 -8.02
C PRO A 234 23.10 -5.04 -8.88
N SER A 235 22.13 -5.89 -8.50
CA SER A 235 21.76 -7.05 -9.33
C SER A 235 20.98 -6.65 -10.58
N ARG A 236 20.22 -5.55 -10.49
CA ARG A 236 19.44 -5.00 -11.61
C ARG A 236 19.37 -3.48 -11.52
N VAL A 237 19.41 -2.82 -12.67
CA VAL A 237 19.19 -1.38 -12.80
C VAL A 237 18.04 -1.14 -13.78
N ILE A 238 17.15 -0.22 -13.45
CA ILE A 238 16.11 0.28 -14.35
C ILE A 238 16.32 1.79 -14.49
N VAL A 239 16.41 2.24 -15.73
CA VAL A 239 16.59 3.63 -16.14
C VAL A 239 15.55 3.95 -17.21
N LEU A 240 15.17 5.23 -17.32
CA LEU A 240 14.34 5.67 -18.43
C LEU A 240 15.19 5.77 -19.69
N ASP A 241 14.63 5.31 -20.81
CA ASP A 241 15.28 5.38 -22.12
C ASP A 241 15.62 6.82 -22.53
N GLU A 242 14.69 7.76 -22.27
CA GLU A 242 14.88 9.20 -22.45
C GLU A 242 16.16 9.71 -21.74
N GLY A 243 16.56 9.06 -20.65
CA GLY A 243 17.76 9.38 -19.87
C GLY A 243 19.07 9.32 -20.66
N PHE A 244 19.13 8.53 -21.75
CA PHE A 244 20.32 8.39 -22.60
C PHE A 244 20.39 9.41 -23.74
N GLN A 245 19.33 10.18 -23.99
CA GLN A 245 19.29 11.20 -25.05
C GLN A 245 19.67 10.68 -26.45
N ASN A 246 19.30 9.44 -26.79
CA ASN A 246 19.68 8.73 -28.04
C ASN A 246 21.19 8.48 -28.19
N ASN A 247 21.91 8.39 -27.08
CA ASN A 247 23.35 8.10 -27.03
C ASN A 247 23.61 6.81 -26.24
N ASP A 248 22.87 5.78 -26.63
CA ASP A 248 22.81 4.45 -26.01
C ASP A 248 24.10 3.63 -26.23
#